data_AF-A0A7W7QPI4-F1
#
_entry.id   AF-A0A7W7QPI4-F1
#
_cell.length_a   1.000
_cell.length_b   1.000
_cell.length_c   1.000
_cell.angle_alpha   90.00
_cell.angle_beta   90.00
_cell.angle_gamma   90.00
#
_symmetry.space_group_name_H-M   'P 1'
#
loop_
_entity.id
_entity.type
_entity.pdbx_description
1 polymer ?
#
loop_
_entity_poly.entity_id
_entity_poly.type
_entity_poly.pdbx_seq_one_letter_code
_entity_poly.pdbx_strand_id
1 'polypeptide(L)' 'METARSLPAPENIPGWRLIVSDTGRYWAIRNRAFPRVALRAGVEPAVDADTFEEVQAAVAEQEEKARTAIEGGAS' A
#
# COMPACT_ATOMS: atom_id res chain seq x y z
N MET A 1 -3.62 -24.54 2.27
CA MET A 1 -3.32 -23.60 3.37
C MET A 1 -1.95 -23.04 3.06
N GLU A 2 -1.92 -21.84 2.50
CA GLU A 2 -0.72 -21.23 1.93
C GLU A 2 0.20 -20.75 3.06
N THR A 3 1.38 -21.35 3.15
CA THR A 3 2.40 -20.97 4.12
C THR A 3 3.08 -19.69 3.66
N ALA A 4 2.54 -18.54 4.06
CA ALA A 4 3.24 -17.26 3.94
C ALA A 4 4.52 -17.33 4.78
N ARG A 5 5.69 -17.42 4.12
CA ARG A 5 6.99 -17.34 4.80
C ARG A 5 7.21 -15.89 5.23
N SER A 6 7.30 -15.66 6.53
CA SER A 6 7.72 -14.36 7.07
C SER A 6 9.20 -14.16 6.75
N LEU A 7 9.51 -13.19 5.86
CA LEU A 7 10.88 -12.82 5.52
C LEU A 7 11.56 -12.06 6.69
N PRO A 8 12.90 -12.13 6.84
CA PRO A 8 13.62 -11.34 7.84
C PRO A 8 13.46 -9.84 7.56
N ALA A 9 13.31 -9.03 8.62
CA ALA A 9 12.97 -7.61 8.55
C ALA A 9 14.13 -6.74 8.03
N PRO A 10 14.06 -6.26 6.78
CA PRO A 10 14.20 -4.82 6.50
C PRO A 10 13.11 -4.24 5.56
N GLU A 11 12.21 -5.06 5.02
CA GLU A 11 11.18 -4.63 4.04
C GLU A 11 9.86 -4.24 4.74
N ASN A 12 9.87 -3.16 5.52
CA ASN A 12 8.67 -2.66 6.22
C ASN A 12 8.23 -1.32 5.64
N ILE A 13 6.93 -1.20 5.33
CA ILE A 13 6.29 0.06 4.96
C ILE A 13 5.31 0.44 6.09
N PRO A 14 5.59 1.51 6.87
CA PRO A 14 4.77 1.88 8.01
C PRO A 14 3.30 2.06 7.65
N GLY A 15 2.40 1.40 8.39
CA GLY A 15 0.96 1.47 8.13
C GLY A 15 0.46 0.53 7.03
N TRP A 16 1.34 -0.24 6.41
CA TRP A 16 1.01 -1.22 5.38
C TRP A 16 1.48 -2.62 5.80
N ARG A 17 0.74 -3.63 5.37
CA ARG A 17 1.11 -5.04 5.48
C ARG A 17 1.67 -5.49 4.15
N LEU A 18 2.93 -5.91 4.14
CA LEU A 18 3.58 -6.49 2.97
C LEU A 18 3.35 -8.00 2.93
N ILE A 19 3.04 -8.51 1.74
CA ILE A 19 2.86 -9.93 1.43
C ILE A 19 3.69 -10.20 0.17
N VAL A 20 4.41 -11.32 0.15
CA VAL A 20 5.16 -11.76 -1.04
C VAL A 20 4.54 -13.07 -1.51
N SER A 21 4.15 -13.10 -2.79
CA SER A 21 3.64 -14.28 -3.48
C SER A 21 4.75 -15.34 -3.64
N ASP A 22 4.38 -16.61 -3.85
CA ASP A 22 5.34 -17.67 -4.18
C ASP A 22 6.10 -17.39 -5.49
N THR A 23 5.48 -16.62 -6.39
CA THR A 23 6.05 -16.15 -7.65
C THR A 23 6.99 -14.94 -7.50
N GLY A 24 7.21 -14.45 -6.27
CA GLY A 24 8.06 -13.29 -6.00
C GLY A 24 7.40 -11.92 -6.16
N ARG A 25 6.11 -11.87 -6.50
CA ARG A 25 5.37 -10.61 -6.58
C ARG A 25 5.06 -10.04 -5.20
N TYR A 26 5.30 -8.75 -5.01
CA TYR A 26 5.02 -8.03 -3.77
C TYR A 26 3.63 -7.42 -3.80
N TRP A 27 2.94 -7.50 -2.66
CA TRP A 27 1.63 -6.92 -2.41
C TRP A 27 1.67 -6.12 -1.11
N ALA A 28 1.20 -4.88 -1.13
CA ALA A 28 1.03 -4.08 0.08
C ALA A 28 -0.45 -3.75 0.28
N ILE A 29 -0.94 -4.01 1.49
CA ILE A 29 -2.32 -3.70 1.89
C ILE A 29 -2.29 -2.73 3.06
N ARG A 30 -3.01 -1.62 2.96
CA ARG A 30 -3.05 -0.62 4.02
C ARG A 30 -3.76 -1.14 5.25
N ASN A 31 -3.13 -1.02 6.42
CA ASN A 31 -3.68 -1.54 7.68
C ASN A 31 -4.95 -0.81 8.12
N ARG A 32 -5.07 0.48 7.77
CA ARG A 32 -6.27 1.29 8.04
C ARG A 32 -6.84 1.81 6.74
N ALA A 33 -8.14 1.63 6.56
CA ALA A 33 -8.85 2.12 5.39
C ALA A 33 -8.58 3.62 5.18
N PHE A 34 -8.46 4.03 3.92
CA PHE A 34 -8.45 5.44 3.56
C PHE A 34 -9.83 6.07 3.87
N PRO A 35 -9.87 7.37 4.20
CA PRO A 35 -11.13 8.07 4.37
C PRO A 35 -11.91 8.10 3.06
N ARG A 36 -13.25 8.22 3.14
CA ARG A 36 -14.13 8.15 1.96
C ARG A 36 -13.80 9.19 0.89
N VAL A 37 -13.30 10.37 1.28
CA VAL A 37 -12.87 11.41 0.34
C VAL A 37 -11.68 10.98 -0.52
N ALA A 38 -10.69 10.31 0.08
CA ALA A 38 -9.53 9.77 -0.63
C ALA A 38 -9.93 8.61 -1.56
N LEU A 39 -10.82 7.71 -1.10
CA LEU A 39 -11.33 6.63 -1.96
C LEU A 39 -12.08 7.18 -3.19
N ARG A 40 -12.84 8.27 -3.05
CA ARG A 40 -13.51 8.95 -4.18
C ARG A 40 -12.52 9.60 -5.15
N ALA A 41 -11.33 9.95 -4.68
CA ALA A 41 -10.24 10.46 -5.51
C ALA A 41 -9.45 9.35 -6.21
N GLY A 42 -9.88 8.09 -6.11
CA GLY A 42 -9.26 6.95 -6.78
C GLY A 42 -8.05 6.37 -6.05
N VAL A 43 -7.91 6.63 -4.75
CA VAL A 43 -6.86 6.01 -3.94
C VAL A 43 -7.17 4.53 -3.72
N GLU A 44 -6.17 3.68 -3.91
CA GLU A 44 -6.28 2.25 -3.73
C GLU A 44 -5.65 1.79 -2.39
N PRO A 45 -6.37 1.03 -1.55
CA PRO A 45 -5.86 0.51 -0.28
C PRO A 45 -4.99 -0.74 -0.43
N ALA A 46 -4.80 -1.22 -1.65
CA ALA A 46 -3.97 -2.36 -2.00
C ALA A 46 -3.21 -2.05 -3.30
N VAL A 47 -1.93 -2.36 -3.32
CA VAL A 47 -1.06 -2.20 -4.50
C VAL A 47 -0.18 -3.44 -4.64
N ASP A 48 0.17 -3.81 -5.87
CA ASP A 48 1.11 -4.88 -6.17
C ASP A 48 2.20 -4.39 -7.14
N ALA A 49 3.39 -4.98 -7.03
CA ALA A 49 4.47 -4.79 -7.99
C ALA A 49 5.46 -5.97 -7.93
N ASP A 50 6.36 -6.05 -8.90
CA ASP A 50 7.30 -7.16 -9.02
C ASP A 50 8.53 -6.98 -8.11
N THR A 51 8.79 -5.78 -7.59
CA THR A 51 9.87 -5.50 -6.63
C THR A 51 9.40 -4.72 -5.40
N PHE A 52 10.17 -4.79 -4.30
CA PHE A 52 9.90 -4.02 -3.09
C PHE A 52 9.96 -2.50 -3.32
N GLU A 53 10.93 -2.03 -4.11
CA GLU A 53 11.09 -0.61 -4.44
C GLU A 53 9.87 -0.06 -5.19
N GLU A 54 9.33 -0.84 -6.13
CA GLU A 54 8.12 -0.47 -6.87
C GLU A 54 6.88 -0.46 -5.96
N VAL A 55 6.72 -1.45 -5.06
CA VAL A 55 5.63 -1.42 -4.08
C VAL A 55 5.77 -0.24 -3.12
N GLN A 56 6.99 0.11 -2.70
CA GLN A 56 7.22 1.28 -1.86
C GLN A 56 6.83 2.58 -2.58
N ALA A 57 7.22 2.73 -3.85
CA ALA A 57 6.84 3.88 -4.67
C ALA A 57 5.31 3.96 -4.88
N ALA A 58 4.67 2.83 -5.17
CA ALA A 58 3.22 2.75 -5.33
C ALA A 58 2.49 3.14 -4.04
N VAL A 59 2.95 2.65 -2.88
CA VAL A 59 2.39 3.06 -1.59
C VAL A 59 2.54 4.57 -1.36
N ALA A 60 3.73 5.12 -1.63
CA ALA A 60 3.96 6.56 -1.47
C ALA A 60 3.01 7.38 -2.35
N GLU A 61 2.77 6.94 -3.58
CA GLU A 61 1.80 7.57 -4.48
C GLU A 61 0.37 7.53 -3.93
N GLN A 62 -0.08 6.40 -3.38
CA GLN A 62 -1.42 6.30 -2.80
C GLN A 62 -1.58 7.18 -1.55
N GLU A 63 -0.56 7.25 -0.69
CA GLU A 63 -0.57 8.13 0.49
C GLU A 63 -0.56 9.62 0.09
N GLU A 64 0.18 9.98 -0.95
CA GLU A 64 0.19 11.35 -1.49
C GLU A 64 -1.18 11.75 -2.01
N LYS A 65 -1.76 10.92 -2.90
CA LYS A 65 -3.10 11.15 -3.45
C LYS A 65 -4.14 11.28 -2.33
N ALA A 66 -4.02 10.45 -1.29
CA ALA A 66 -4.91 10.53 -0.14
C ALA A 66 -4.76 11.84 0.62
N ARG A 67 -3.53 12.30 0.86
CA ARG A 67 -3.26 13.59 1.51
C ARG A 67 -3.85 14.74 0.70
N THR A 68 -3.56 14.80 -0.60
CA THR A 68 -4.11 15.85 -1.49
C THR A 68 -5.64 15.83 -1.50
N ALA A 69 -6.26 14.65 -1.53
CA ALA A 69 -7.72 14.54 -1.52
C ALA A 69 -8.34 15.00 -0.20
N ILE A 70 -7.68 14.73 0.94
CA ILE A 70 -8.13 15.19 2.26
C ILE A 70 -8.02 16.72 2.35
N GLU A 71 -6.90 17.28 1.90
CA GLU A 71 -6.64 18.73 1.92
C GLU A 71 -7.58 19.48 0.97
N GLY A 72 -7.79 18.96 -0.25
CA GLY A 72 -8.69 19.55 -1.24
C GLY A 72 -10.17 19.37 -0.93
N GLY A 73 -10.55 18.31 -0.21
CA GLY A 73 -11.93 18.09 0.25
C GLY A 73 -12.30 18.84 1.53
N ALA A 74 -11.33 19.52 2.16
CA ALA A 74 -11.53 20.39 3.31
C ALA A 74 -11.78 21.86 2.93
N SER A 75 -11.87 22.17 1.64
CA SER A 75 -12.21 23.50 1.09
C SER A 75 -13.70 23.68 0.81
#